data_AF-A0A3C1HHG3-F1
#
_entry.id   AF-A0A3C1HHG3-F1
#
_cell.length_a   1.000
_cell.length_b   1.000
_cell.length_c   1.000
_cell.angle_alpha   90.00
_cell.angle_beta   90.00
_cell.angle_gamma   90.00
#
_symmetry.space_group_name_H-M   'P 1'
#
loop_
_entity.id
_entity.type
_entity.pdbx_description
1 polymer ?
#
loop_
_entity_poly.entity_id
_entity_poly.type
_entity_poly.pdbx_seq_one_letter_code
_entity_poly.pdbx_strand_id
1 'polypeptide(L)'
;GLAVTGRAFETKHSNGRCGVAFRALVRVIPEGGRLSAEGDRLRVEGADAATVLVALNTDFRGQDAWGSGERQLERAVRKGWARIRDDHLADHRRLFRRVSLRLGPPGGEDGPTDT
;
A
#
# COMPACT_ATOMS: atom_id res chain seq x y z
N GLY A 1 -14.79 4.32 -3.71
CA GLY A 1 -13.32 4.34 -3.57
C GLY A 1 -12.87 5.78 -3.46
N LEU A 2 -11.79 6.05 -2.77
CA LEU A 2 -11.25 7.40 -2.62
C LEU A 2 -10.10 7.61 -3.61
N ALA A 3 -9.98 8.82 -4.16
CA ALA A 3 -8.87 9.19 -5.02
C ALA A 3 -8.18 10.44 -4.47
N VAL A 4 -6.86 10.43 -4.44
CA VAL A 4 -6.03 11.60 -4.12
C VAL A 4 -5.11 11.84 -5.31
N THR A 5 -5.10 13.06 -5.82
CA THR A 5 -4.19 13.48 -6.89
C THR A 5 -3.34 14.64 -6.43
N GLY A 6 -2.13 14.75 -6.96
CA GLY A 6 -1.25 15.87 -6.64
C GLY A 6 0.02 15.87 -7.47
N ARG A 7 0.95 16.73 -7.06
CA ARG A 7 2.31 16.77 -7.62
C ARG A 7 3.33 16.51 -6.53
N ALA A 8 4.26 15.60 -6.80
CA ALA A 8 5.37 15.30 -5.92
C ALA A 8 6.55 16.22 -6.29
N PHE A 9 6.67 17.34 -5.58
CA PHE A 9 7.82 18.24 -5.66
C PHE A 9 8.84 17.87 -4.58
N GLU A 10 10.13 18.00 -4.90
CA GLU A 10 11.24 17.71 -3.98
C GLU A 10 12.25 18.87 -4.03
N THR A 11 12.88 19.19 -2.91
CA THR A 11 13.90 20.25 -2.79
C THR A 11 15.29 19.71 -2.46
N LYS A 12 15.42 18.45 -2.02
CA LYS A 12 16.68 17.79 -1.69
C LYS A 12 17.52 17.45 -2.91
N HIS A 13 16.89 17.06 -4.01
CA HIS A 13 17.56 16.68 -5.26
C HIS A 13 16.98 17.38 -6.50
N SER A 14 16.11 18.38 -6.30
CA SER A 14 15.47 19.19 -7.35
C SER A 14 15.27 20.62 -6.84
N ASN A 15 14.73 21.51 -7.67
CA ASN A 15 14.53 22.93 -7.37
C ASN A 15 13.14 23.26 -6.75
N GLY A 16 12.38 22.24 -6.35
CA GLY A 16 11.00 22.40 -5.84
C GLY A 16 9.97 22.88 -6.86
N ARG A 17 10.35 23.08 -8.13
CA ARG A 17 9.47 23.60 -9.20
C ARG A 17 9.10 22.53 -10.23
N CYS A 18 9.92 21.50 -10.36
CA CYS A 18 9.68 20.37 -11.25
C CYS A 18 9.44 19.10 -10.43
N GLY A 19 8.43 18.32 -10.85
CA GLY A 19 8.00 17.11 -10.16
C GLY A 19 6.96 16.34 -10.97
N VAL A 20 6.67 15.12 -10.53
CA VAL A 20 5.74 14.21 -11.21
C VAL A 20 4.33 14.38 -10.69
N ALA A 21 3.34 14.27 -11.58
CA ALA A 21 1.96 14.11 -11.15
C ALA A 21 1.79 12.71 -10.53
N PHE A 22 0.95 12.60 -9.50
CA PHE A 22 0.61 11.32 -8.90
C PHE A 22 -0.90 11.16 -8.72
N ARG A 23 -1.33 9.90 -8.68
CA ARG A 23 -2.67 9.50 -8.28
C ARG A 23 -2.59 8.32 -7.34
N ALA A 24 -3.21 8.47 -6.17
CA ALA A 24 -3.48 7.41 -5.22
C ALA A 24 -4.96 7.02 -5.32
N LEU A 25 -5.23 5.72 -5.36
CA LEU A 25 -6.59 5.17 -5.30
C LEU A 25 -6.70 4.23 -4.11
N VAL A 26 -7.80 4.36 -3.38
CA VAL A 26 -8.13 3.52 -2.22
C VAL A 26 -9.43 2.78 -2.48
N ARG A 27 -9.39 1.46 -2.29
CA ARG A 27 -10.56 0.59 -2.30
C ARG A 27 -10.64 -0.16 -0.98
N VAL A 28 -11.79 -0.04 -0.32
CA VAL A 28 -12.09 -0.73 0.93
C VAL A 28 -13.05 -1.88 0.62
N ILE A 29 -12.73 -3.07 1.13
CA ILE A 29 -13.53 -4.30 0.97
C ILE A 29 -13.86 -4.80 2.38
N PRO A 30 -15.04 -4.49 2.93
CA PRO A 30 -15.45 -4.99 4.23
C PRO A 30 -15.89 -6.46 4.16
N GLU A 31 -15.68 -7.19 5.25
CA GLU A 31 -16.26 -8.50 5.51
C GLU A 31 -17.49 -8.29 6.40
N GLY A 32 -18.67 -8.42 5.78
CA GLY A 32 -19.93 -8.01 6.43
C GLY A 32 -20.11 -6.49 6.50
N GLY A 33 -21.07 -6.05 7.31
CA GLY A 33 -21.33 -4.63 7.56
C GLY A 33 -21.79 -3.83 6.33
N ARG A 34 -21.60 -2.50 6.41
CA ARG A 34 -21.93 -1.53 5.35
C ARG A 34 -20.74 -0.61 5.09
N LEU A 35 -20.50 -0.32 3.81
CA LEU A 35 -19.60 0.72 3.34
C LEU A 35 -20.42 1.88 2.74
N SER A 36 -20.21 3.09 3.23
CA SER A 36 -20.77 4.32 2.66
C SER A 36 -19.64 5.31 2.31
N ALA A 37 -19.94 6.23 1.40
CA ALA A 37 -19.07 7.36 1.08
C ALA A 37 -19.69 8.64 1.66
N GLU A 38 -18.88 9.42 2.36
CA GLU A 38 -19.29 10.68 3.02
C GLU A 38 -18.29 11.77 2.60
N GLY A 39 -18.58 12.47 1.49
CA GLY A 39 -17.67 13.49 0.94
C GLY A 39 -16.30 12.91 0.57
N ASP A 40 -15.27 13.32 1.31
CA ASP A 40 -13.88 12.88 1.17
C ASP A 40 -13.53 11.65 2.02
N ARG A 41 -14.53 11.00 2.63
CA ARG A 41 -14.35 9.85 3.54
C ARG A 41 -15.08 8.61 3.04
N LEU A 42 -14.55 7.45 3.44
CA LEU A 42 -15.22 6.17 3.37
C LEU A 42 -15.51 5.71 4.80
N ARG A 43 -16.75 5.30 5.06
CA ARG A 43 -17.20 4.85 6.37
C ARG A 43 -17.59 3.38 6.31
N VAL A 44 -16.97 2.58 7.17
CA VAL A 44 -17.28 1.16 7.35
C VAL A 44 -17.97 0.99 8.70
N GLU A 45 -19.14 0.37 8.71
CA GLU A 45 -19.92 0.13 9.93
C GLU A 45 -20.33 -1.33 10.06
N GLY A 46 -20.17 -1.90 11.26
CA GLY A 46 -20.63 -3.26 11.58
C GLY A 46 -19.96 -4.37 10.77
N ALA A 47 -18.75 -4.15 10.25
CA ALA A 47 -17.94 -5.17 9.58
C ALA A 47 -17.03 -5.89 10.58
N ASP A 48 -16.81 -7.18 10.38
CA ASP A 48 -15.92 -7.98 11.22
C ASP A 48 -14.44 -7.68 10.89
N ALA A 49 -14.17 -7.39 9.63
CA ALA A 49 -12.87 -7.00 9.12
C ALA A 49 -13.02 -6.09 7.88
N ALA A 50 -11.93 -5.43 7.48
CA ALA A 50 -11.88 -4.73 6.21
C ALA A 50 -10.48 -4.83 5.59
N THR A 51 -10.43 -5.13 4.30
CA THR A 51 -9.20 -5.03 3.50
C THR A 51 -9.15 -3.66 2.82
N VAL A 52 -8.09 -2.90 3.08
CA VAL A 52 -7.83 -1.61 2.42
C VAL A 52 -6.73 -1.81 1.37
N LEU A 53 -7.10 -1.66 0.11
CA LEU A 53 -6.17 -1.72 -1.03
C LEU A 53 -5.82 -0.30 -1.47
N VAL A 54 -4.53 -0.02 -1.57
CA VAL A 54 -4.01 1.29 -1.99
C VAL A 54 -3.10 1.10 -3.21
N ALA A 55 -3.37 1.86 -4.27
CA ALA A 55 -2.52 1.92 -5.46
C ALA A 55 -2.08 3.37 -5.69
N LEU A 56 -0.77 3.62 -5.64
CA LEU A 56 -0.15 4.93 -5.86
C LEU A 56 0.75 4.86 -7.10
N ASN A 57 0.49 5.71 -8.08
CA ASN A 57 1.26 5.75 -9.32
C ASN A 57 1.61 7.20 -9.69
N THR A 58 2.66 7.38 -10.47
CA THR A 58 3.12 8.69 -10.96
C THR A 58 3.21 8.71 -12.49
N ASP A 59 3.26 9.90 -13.07
CA ASP A 59 3.54 10.10 -14.50
C ASP A 59 5.05 10.06 -14.83
N PHE A 60 5.89 9.63 -13.87
CA PHE A 60 7.33 9.53 -14.05
C PHE A 60 7.67 8.75 -15.31
N ARG A 61 8.51 9.32 -16.18
CA ARG A 61 8.87 8.74 -17.49
C ARG A 61 7.67 8.50 -18.42
N GLY A 62 6.66 9.37 -18.37
CA GLY A 62 5.50 9.33 -19.27
C GLY A 62 4.52 8.20 -18.97
N GLN A 63 4.53 7.67 -17.75
CA GLN A 63 3.64 6.58 -17.36
C GLN A 63 2.19 7.07 -17.18
N ASP A 64 1.25 6.19 -17.49
CA ASP A 64 -0.18 6.41 -17.23
C ASP A 64 -0.47 6.17 -15.74
N ALA A 65 -0.37 7.22 -14.93
CA ALA A 65 -0.68 7.14 -13.50
C ALA A 65 -2.15 6.78 -13.23
N TRP A 66 -3.07 7.18 -14.11
CA TRP A 66 -4.51 7.00 -13.91
C TRP A 66 -4.94 5.56 -14.14
N GLY A 67 -4.71 5.03 -15.34
CA GLY A 67 -5.13 3.69 -15.69
C GLY A 67 -4.32 2.61 -14.96
N SER A 68 -3.05 2.89 -14.60
CA SER A 68 -2.23 1.90 -13.88
C SER A 68 -2.78 1.60 -12.49
N GLY A 69 -3.21 2.63 -11.76
CA GLY A 69 -3.82 2.44 -10.44
C GLY A 69 -5.12 1.64 -10.49
N GLU A 70 -5.97 1.90 -11.47
CA GLU A 70 -7.24 1.17 -11.65
C GLU A 70 -7.00 -0.30 -11.98
N ARG A 71 -6.12 -0.60 -12.95
CA ARG A 71 -5.73 -1.97 -13.30
C ARG A 71 -5.11 -2.73 -12.12
N GLN A 72 -4.27 -2.06 -11.31
CA GLN A 72 -3.66 -2.65 -10.12
C GLN A 72 -4.72 -3.01 -9.08
N LEU A 73 -5.62 -2.08 -8.74
CA LEU A 73 -6.69 -2.34 -7.76
C LEU A 73 -7.64 -3.44 -8.23
N GLU A 74 -8.03 -3.45 -9.50
CA GLU A 74 -8.87 -4.51 -10.05
C GLU A 74 -8.21 -5.89 -9.95
N ARG A 75 -6.92 -5.99 -10.30
CA ARG A 75 -6.16 -7.24 -10.17
C ARG A 75 -6.07 -7.67 -8.70
N ALA A 76 -5.82 -6.73 -7.79
CA ALA A 76 -5.74 -7.01 -6.36
C ALA A 76 -7.08 -7.49 -5.79
N VAL A 77 -8.19 -6.83 -6.14
CA VAL A 77 -9.55 -7.23 -5.74
C VAL A 77 -9.84 -8.66 -6.21
N ARG A 78 -9.59 -8.98 -7.48
CA ARG A 78 -9.82 -10.32 -8.03
C ARG A 78 -8.94 -11.38 -7.37
N LYS A 79 -7.73 -11.02 -6.94
CA LYS A 79 -6.79 -11.93 -6.31
C LYS A 79 -7.18 -12.26 -4.85
N GLY A 80 -7.76 -11.29 -4.14
CA GLY A 80 -8.17 -11.44 -2.75
C GLY A 80 -7.00 -11.35 -1.76
N TRP A 81 -7.31 -11.00 -0.51
CA TRP A 81 -6.32 -10.73 0.54
C TRP A 81 -5.40 -11.92 0.82
N ALA A 82 -5.96 -13.11 1.05
CA ALA A 82 -5.18 -14.30 1.41
C ALA A 82 -4.08 -14.60 0.38
N ARG A 83 -4.43 -14.58 -0.92
CA ARG A 83 -3.47 -14.85 -1.99
C ARG A 83 -2.46 -13.72 -2.18
N ILE A 84 -2.86 -12.45 -1.98
CA ILE A 84 -1.92 -11.32 -1.97
C ILE A 84 -0.89 -11.51 -0.86
N ARG A 85 -1.34 -11.83 0.36
CA ARG A 85 -0.49 -12.05 1.53
C ARG A 85 0.50 -13.19 1.29
N ASP A 86 0.02 -14.33 0.79
CA ASP A 86 0.89 -15.49 0.57
C ASP A 86 1.95 -15.24 -0.49
N ASP A 87 1.60 -14.56 -1.59
CA ASP A 87 2.57 -14.19 -2.61
C ASP A 87 3.59 -13.16 -2.11
N HIS A 88 3.15 -12.18 -1.31
CA HIS A 88 4.06 -11.24 -0.66
C HIS A 88 5.04 -11.97 0.27
N LEU A 89 4.54 -12.88 1.12
CA LEU A 89 5.38 -13.66 2.03
C LEU A 89 6.39 -14.51 1.26
N ALA A 90 5.98 -15.14 0.16
CA ALA A 90 6.88 -15.93 -0.69
C ALA A 90 7.98 -15.07 -1.31
N ASP A 91 7.63 -13.94 -1.93
CA ASP A 91 8.62 -13.04 -2.57
C ASP A 91 9.56 -12.41 -1.55
N HIS A 92 9.03 -11.88 -0.45
CA HIS A 92 9.84 -11.30 0.62
C HIS A 92 10.80 -12.34 1.22
N ARG A 93 10.30 -13.52 1.59
CA ARG A 93 11.13 -14.58 2.22
C ARG A 93 12.22 -15.08 1.28
N ARG A 94 11.96 -15.14 -0.04
CA ARG A 94 12.95 -15.54 -1.05
C ARG A 94 14.19 -14.63 -1.05
N LEU A 95 14.03 -13.35 -0.73
CA LEU A 95 15.13 -12.39 -0.63
C LEU A 95 15.66 -12.30 0.80
N PHE A 96 14.80 -12.08 1.77
CA PHE A 96 15.16 -11.80 3.15
C PHE A 96 15.90 -12.97 3.82
N ARG A 97 15.53 -14.21 3.50
CA ARG A 97 16.13 -15.41 4.13
C ARG A 97 17.43 -15.87 3.48
N ARG A 98 18.00 -15.10 2.53
CA ARG A 98 19.27 -15.45 1.88
C ARG A 98 20.47 -15.35 2.81
N VAL A 99 20.36 -14.54 3.86
CA VAL A 99 21.41 -14.37 4.86
C VAL A 99 20.80 -14.65 6.22
N SER A 100 21.55 -15.38 7.04
CA SER A 100 21.27 -15.56 8.46
C SER A 100 22.49 -15.11 9.24
N LEU A 101 22.28 -14.19 10.16
CA LEU A 101 23.30 -13.73 11.10
C LEU A 101 22.77 -13.95 12.51
N ARG A 102 23.60 -14.56 13.35
CA ARG A 102 23.28 -14.82 14.74
C ARG A 102 24.35 -14.25 15.64
N LEU A 103 23.96 -13.24 16.42
CA LEU A 103 24.81 -12.59 17.42
C LEU A 103 24.22 -12.92 18.79
N GLY A 104 24.61 -14.05 19.37
CA GLY A 104 24.17 -14.49 20.71
C GLY A 104 23.12 -15.62 20.77
N PRO A 105 22.65 -15.96 21.99
CA PRO A 105 21.62 -16.98 22.22
C PRO A 105 20.26 -16.55 21.65
N PRO A 106 19.31 -17.50 21.46
CA PRO A 106 17.99 -17.16 20.94
C PRO A 106 17.17 -16.47 22.04
N GLY A 107 16.51 -15.35 21.71
CA GLY A 107 15.69 -14.59 22.65
C GLY A 107 16.34 -13.26 23.02
N GLY A 108 16.23 -12.28 22.12
CA GLY A 108 16.52 -10.88 22.46
C GLY A 108 15.55 -10.39 23.52
N GLU A 109 15.83 -9.22 24.10
CA GLU A 109 14.92 -8.59 25.05
C GLU A 109 13.58 -8.27 24.35
N ASP A 110 12.46 -8.67 24.93
CA ASP A 110 11.10 -8.39 24.44
C ASP A 110 10.69 -6.90 24.62
N GLY A 111 11.68 -6.02 24.76
CA GLY A 111 11.50 -4.59 24.92
C GLY A 111 11.18 -3.89 23.59
N PRO A 112 10.57 -2.70 23.66
CA PRO A 112 10.49 -1.79 22.53
C PRO A 112 11.88 -1.48 21.95
N THR A 113 11.95 -1.29 20.64
CA THR A 113 13.20 -1.03 19.92
C THR A 113 13.84 0.34 20.23
N ASP A 114 13.19 1.20 21.00
CA ASP A 114 13.57 2.59 21.30
C ASP A 114 14.16 2.80 22.71
N THR A 115 14.50 1.72 23.42
CA THR A 115 15.18 1.78 24.73
C THR A 115 16.66 2.11 24.61
#